data_AF-A0A2V6MHR9-F1
#
_entry.id   AF-A0A2V6MHR9-F1
#
_cell.length_a   1.000
_cell.length_b   1.000
_cell.length_c   1.000
_cell.angle_alpha   90.00
_cell.angle_beta   90.00
_cell.angle_gamma   90.00
#
_symmetry.space_group_name_H-M   'P 1'
#
loop_
_entity.id
_entity.type
_entity.pdbx_description
1 polymer ?
#
loop_
_entity_poly.entity_id
_entity_poly.type
_entity_poly.pdbx_seq_one_letter_code
_entity_poly.pdbx_strand_id
1 'polypeptide(L)'
;RVAPDTKPGAIRAALPAQPPEQGEPFEKILADVDRVVLPGMVHWSHPMFLAYFGWTATAPGILSEMISAPLNVNAMTWRTCPAATELETLVVDWLRQWMHLPPNFDGVVYDTASVGIMHALAVAREEAAPSTRKLGLT
;
A
#
# COMPACT_ATOMS: atom_id res chain seq x y z
N ARG A 1 6.73 -19.74 14.10
CA ARG A 1 7.13 -18.71 15.09
C ARG A 1 6.55 -17.37 14.67
N VAL A 2 6.31 -16.43 15.58
CA VAL A 2 5.74 -15.11 15.23
C VAL A 2 6.80 -14.17 14.66
N ALA A 3 7.93 -14.03 15.35
CA ALA A 3 9.07 -13.21 14.94
C ALA A 3 10.33 -14.08 14.79
N PRO A 4 11.29 -13.66 13.95
CA PRO A 4 12.55 -14.38 13.77
C PRO A 4 13.50 -14.11 14.94
N ASP A 5 14.29 -15.13 15.31
CA ASP A 5 15.41 -14.97 16.23
C ASP A 5 16.68 -14.73 15.39
N THR A 6 16.91 -13.48 15.00
CA THR A 6 18.02 -13.09 14.14
C THR A 6 18.52 -11.68 14.48
N LYS A 7 19.78 -11.40 14.15
CA LYS A 7 20.40 -10.10 14.39
C LYS A 7 20.26 -9.18 13.16
N PRO A 8 20.23 -7.85 13.34
CA PRO A 8 20.31 -6.91 12.23
C PRO A 8 21.48 -7.24 11.30
N GLY A 9 21.21 -7.26 9.99
CA GLY A 9 22.20 -7.56 8.96
C GLY A 9 22.34 -9.04 8.57
N ALA A 10 21.82 -9.99 9.35
CA ALA A 10 21.96 -11.42 9.07
C ALA A 10 21.33 -11.83 7.72
N ILE A 11 20.16 -11.30 7.38
CA ILE A 11 19.47 -11.59 6.10
C ILE A 11 20.28 -11.05 4.92
N ARG A 12 20.82 -9.83 5.05
CA ARG A 12 21.68 -9.21 4.03
C ARG A 12 22.95 -10.03 3.80
N ALA A 13 23.57 -10.53 4.86
CA ALA A 13 24.79 -11.34 4.77
C ALA A 13 24.56 -12.72 4.13
N ALA A 14 23.31 -13.20 4.10
CA ALA A 14 22.95 -14.47 3.46
C ALA A 14 22.66 -14.34 1.94
N LEU A 15 22.66 -13.11 1.41
CA LEU A 15 22.43 -12.80 0.00
C LEU A 15 23.72 -12.26 -0.66
N PRO A 16 23.82 -12.28 -2.00
CA PRO A 16 24.96 -11.71 -2.71
C PRO A 16 25.21 -10.24 -2.35
N ALA A 17 26.49 -9.89 -2.16
CA ALA A 17 26.89 -8.52 -1.82
C ALA A 17 26.80 -7.53 -3.00
N GLN A 18 26.75 -8.06 -4.23
CA GLN A 18 26.66 -7.29 -5.47
C GLN A 18 25.48 -7.83 -6.31
N PRO A 19 24.79 -6.97 -7.06
CA PRO A 19 23.72 -7.42 -7.95
C PRO A 19 24.28 -8.34 -9.06
N PRO A 20 23.54 -9.37 -9.48
CA PRO A 20 23.97 -10.23 -10.57
C PRO A 20 23.84 -9.52 -11.92
N GLU A 21 24.89 -9.57 -12.74
CA GLU A 21 24.89 -9.04 -14.12
C GLU A 21 24.19 -9.98 -15.11
N GLN A 22 24.00 -11.24 -14.72
CA GLN A 22 23.37 -12.29 -15.52
C GLN A 22 22.19 -12.86 -14.74
N GLY A 23 21.08 -13.06 -15.43
CA GLY A 23 19.90 -13.69 -14.84
C GLY A 23 20.17 -15.13 -14.39
N GLU A 24 19.38 -15.59 -13.42
CA GLU A 24 19.41 -16.96 -12.94
C GLU A 24 18.04 -17.64 -13.12
N PRO A 25 17.98 -18.98 -13.10
CA PRO A 25 16.72 -19.70 -13.16
C PRO A 25 15.78 -19.28 -12.02
N PHE A 26 14.49 -19.15 -12.33
CA PHE A 26 13.47 -18.71 -11.36
C PHE A 26 13.41 -19.60 -10.12
N GLU A 27 13.70 -20.89 -10.27
CA GLU A 27 13.74 -21.87 -9.18
C GLU A 27 14.80 -21.52 -8.12
N LYS A 28 15.91 -20.90 -8.52
CA LYS A 28 16.93 -20.42 -7.58
C LYS A 28 16.44 -19.23 -6.77
N ILE A 29 15.79 -18.27 -7.44
CA ILE A 29 15.18 -17.10 -6.80
C ILE A 29 14.12 -17.56 -5.78
N LEU A 30 13.27 -18.50 -6.18
CA LEU A 30 12.25 -19.05 -5.29
C LEU A 30 12.85 -19.82 -4.10
N ALA A 31 13.93 -20.58 -4.32
CA ALA A 31 14.64 -21.25 -3.25
C ALA A 31 15.25 -20.27 -2.23
N ASP A 32 15.67 -19.08 -2.65
CA ASP A 32 16.14 -18.03 -1.74
C ASP A 32 15.00 -17.40 -0.93
N VAL A 33 13.79 -17.30 -1.48
CA VAL A 33 12.61 -16.92 -0.71
C VAL A 33 12.40 -17.89 0.45
N ASP A 34 12.46 -19.20 0.19
CA ASP A 34 12.25 -20.23 1.21
C ASP A 34 13.39 -20.30 2.23
N ARG A 35 14.64 -20.20 1.78
CA ARG A 35 15.83 -20.41 2.61
C ARG A 35 16.25 -19.18 3.40
N VAL A 36 16.01 -17.98 2.85
CA VAL A 36 16.56 -16.72 3.39
C VAL A 36 15.45 -15.77 3.82
N VAL A 37 14.45 -15.52 2.98
CA VAL A 37 13.42 -14.52 3.24
C VAL A 37 12.42 -15.02 4.29
N LEU A 38 11.73 -16.14 4.04
CA LEU A 38 10.68 -16.66 4.93
C LEU A 38 11.16 -16.86 6.38
N PRO A 39 12.34 -17.44 6.66
CA PRO A 39 12.81 -17.59 8.03
C PRO A 39 13.14 -16.26 8.70
N GLY A 40 13.44 -15.21 7.93
CA GLY A 40 13.76 -13.86 8.39
C GLY A 40 12.56 -12.94 8.56
N MET A 41 11.35 -13.38 8.23
CA MET A 41 10.14 -12.57 8.31
C MET A 41 9.52 -12.58 9.71
N VAL A 42 8.94 -11.44 10.09
CA VAL A 42 7.88 -11.41 11.10
C VAL A 42 6.58 -11.85 10.43
N HIS A 43 5.91 -12.85 10.98
CA HIS A 43 4.68 -13.40 10.43
C HIS A 43 3.47 -12.64 10.97
N TRP A 44 3.12 -11.53 10.32
CA TRP A 44 1.99 -10.67 10.69
C TRP A 44 0.63 -11.39 10.71
N SER A 45 0.44 -12.38 9.84
CA SER A 45 -0.80 -13.19 9.79
C SER A 45 -0.85 -14.31 10.82
N HIS A 46 0.18 -14.47 11.65
CA HIS A 46 0.19 -15.51 12.68
C HIS A 46 -0.83 -15.19 13.78
N PRO A 47 -1.68 -16.13 14.24
CA PRO A 47 -2.73 -15.85 15.24
C PRO A 47 -2.22 -15.29 16.58
N MET A 48 -0.95 -15.58 16.90
CA MET A 48 -0.26 -15.08 18.09
C MET A 48 0.54 -13.78 17.86
N PHE A 49 0.40 -13.12 16.71
CA PHE A 49 0.95 -11.78 16.49
C PHE A 49 0.00 -10.75 17.10
N LEU A 50 0.38 -10.19 18.26
CA LEU A 50 -0.46 -9.27 19.05
C LEU A 50 0.10 -7.84 19.11
N ALA A 51 1.02 -7.49 18.20
CA ALA A 51 1.62 -6.17 18.12
C ALA A 51 0.92 -5.29 17.08
N TYR A 52 1.02 -3.96 17.24
CA TYR A 52 0.44 -2.96 16.34
C TYR A 52 -1.08 -3.13 16.11
N PHE A 53 -1.59 -2.68 14.97
CA PHE A 53 -2.94 -2.95 14.50
C PHE A 53 -2.91 -4.18 13.58
N GLY A 54 -3.74 -5.18 13.90
CA GLY A 54 -3.75 -6.46 13.21
C GLY A 54 -4.05 -6.37 11.72
N TRP A 55 -3.51 -7.31 10.96
CA TRP A 55 -3.64 -7.39 9.51
C TRP A 55 -5.00 -8.01 9.09
N THR A 56 -5.64 -7.45 8.06
CA THR A 56 -6.96 -7.87 7.52
C THR A 56 -6.86 -8.48 6.12
N ALA A 57 -5.99 -9.48 5.91
CA ALA A 57 -5.86 -10.16 4.62
C ALA A 57 -7.14 -10.97 4.42
N THR A 58 -7.89 -10.62 3.40
CA THR A 58 -9.04 -11.40 2.96
C THR A 58 -8.67 -12.14 1.69
N ALA A 59 -9.26 -13.33 1.48
CA ALA A 59 -9.05 -14.09 0.25
C ALA A 59 -9.38 -13.26 -1.02
N PRO A 60 -10.49 -12.47 -1.06
CA PRO A 60 -10.74 -11.56 -2.18
C PRO A 60 -9.66 -10.50 -2.37
N GLY A 61 -9.11 -9.92 -1.30
CA GLY A 61 -8.04 -8.92 -1.39
C GLY A 61 -6.77 -9.51 -2.00
N ILE A 62 -6.35 -10.70 -1.58
CA ILE A 62 -5.17 -11.38 -2.14
C ILE A 62 -5.38 -11.68 -3.64
N LEU A 63 -6.56 -12.17 -4.02
CA LEU A 63 -6.88 -12.43 -5.43
C LEU A 63 -6.91 -11.14 -6.26
N SER A 64 -7.42 -10.05 -5.70
CA SER A 64 -7.41 -8.73 -6.34
C SER A 64 -5.99 -8.27 -6.63
N GLU A 65 -5.05 -8.42 -5.70
CA GLU A 65 -3.63 -8.09 -5.93
C GLU A 65 -3.01 -8.96 -7.03
N MET A 66 -3.28 -10.26 -7.03
CA MET A 66 -2.78 -11.19 -8.06
C MET A 66 -3.30 -10.84 -9.47
N ILE A 67 -4.51 -10.29 -9.58
CA ILE A 67 -5.10 -9.84 -10.84
C ILE A 67 -4.60 -8.44 -11.23
N SER A 68 -4.48 -7.53 -10.26
CA SER A 68 -4.08 -6.13 -10.49
C SER A 68 -2.62 -6.02 -10.94
N ALA A 69 -1.73 -6.81 -10.34
CA ALA A 69 -0.29 -6.77 -10.63
C ALA A 69 0.05 -6.94 -12.14
N PRO A 70 -0.44 -7.97 -12.86
CA PRO A 70 -0.14 -8.13 -14.28
C PRO A 70 -0.83 -7.10 -15.18
N LEU A 71 -1.94 -6.49 -14.73
CA LEU A 71 -2.63 -5.43 -15.48
C LEU A 71 -1.87 -4.11 -15.46
N ASN A 72 -0.95 -3.92 -14.48
CA ASN A 72 -0.12 -2.73 -14.33
C ASN A 72 -0.92 -1.42 -14.46
N VAL A 73 -2.04 -1.37 -13.74
CA VAL A 73 -3.06 -0.32 -13.83
C VAL A 73 -2.48 1.05 -13.46
N ASN A 74 -2.79 2.07 -14.26
CA ASN A 74 -2.44 3.46 -13.99
C ASN A 74 -3.66 4.38 -14.10
N ALA A 75 -4.18 4.83 -12.95
CA ALA A 75 -5.39 5.66 -12.85
C ALA A 75 -5.09 7.15 -12.60
N MET A 76 -3.95 7.69 -13.09
CA MET A 76 -3.59 9.12 -12.91
C MET A 76 -4.64 10.07 -13.47
N THR A 77 -5.29 9.70 -14.58
CA THR A 77 -6.43 10.41 -15.13
C THR A 77 -7.45 9.40 -15.62
N TRP A 78 -8.71 9.82 -15.77
CA TRP A 78 -9.74 8.96 -16.35
C TRP A 78 -9.30 8.36 -17.69
N ARG A 79 -8.58 9.12 -18.53
CA ARG A 79 -8.12 8.64 -19.84
C ARG A 79 -7.04 7.56 -19.76
N THR A 80 -6.24 7.50 -18.70
CA THR A 80 -5.20 6.47 -18.55
C THR A 80 -5.77 5.13 -18.09
N CYS A 81 -6.86 5.14 -17.32
CA CYS A 81 -7.62 3.92 -17.01
C CYS A 81 -9.07 4.22 -16.58
N PRO A 82 -10.03 4.28 -17.52
CA PRO A 82 -11.43 4.58 -17.20
C PRO A 82 -12.04 3.61 -16.18
N ALA A 83 -11.79 2.31 -16.37
CA ALA A 83 -12.34 1.27 -15.51
C ALA A 83 -11.86 1.39 -14.06
N ALA A 84 -10.58 1.69 -13.84
CA ALA A 84 -10.04 1.84 -12.48
C ALA A 84 -10.56 3.13 -11.82
N THR A 85 -10.58 4.25 -12.55
CA THR A 85 -11.11 5.51 -12.03
C THR A 85 -12.59 5.40 -11.66
N GLU A 86 -13.43 4.83 -12.53
CA GLU A 86 -14.87 4.69 -12.24
C GLU A 86 -15.14 3.69 -11.12
N LEU A 87 -14.39 2.59 -11.06
CA LEU A 87 -14.52 1.60 -9.99
C LEU A 87 -14.10 2.19 -8.63
N GLU A 88 -13.03 2.99 -8.58
CA GLU A 88 -12.62 3.69 -7.37
C GLU A 88 -13.73 4.62 -6.88
N THR A 89 -14.26 5.50 -7.76
CA THR A 89 -15.36 6.40 -7.42
C THR A 89 -16.58 5.65 -6.89
N LEU A 90 -16.95 4.53 -7.52
CA LEU A 90 -18.07 3.70 -7.08
C LEU A 90 -17.85 3.10 -5.69
N VAL A 91 -16.67 2.54 -5.43
CA VAL A 91 -16.35 1.90 -4.14
C VAL A 91 -16.25 2.95 -3.02
N VAL A 92 -15.69 4.13 -3.30
CA VAL A 92 -15.68 5.25 -2.36
C VAL A 92 -17.10 5.71 -2.04
N ASP A 93 -17.99 5.79 -3.03
CA ASP A 93 -19.40 6.11 -2.78
C ASP A 93 -20.09 5.03 -1.92
N TRP A 94 -19.81 3.74 -2.13
CA TRP A 94 -20.31 2.68 -1.25
C TRP A 94 -19.81 2.85 0.19
N LEU A 95 -18.54 3.18 0.39
CA LEU A 95 -17.98 3.46 1.73
C LEU A 95 -18.68 4.66 2.38
N ARG A 96 -18.92 5.75 1.63
CA ARG A 96 -19.68 6.91 2.09
C ARG A 96 -21.07 6.51 2.56
N GLN A 97 -21.77 5.66 1.80
CA GLN A 97 -23.10 5.15 2.16
C GLN A 97 -23.07 4.27 3.42
N TRP A 98 -22.13 3.32 3.53
CA TRP A 98 -21.99 2.45 4.70
C TRP A 98 -21.63 3.21 5.98
N MET A 99 -20.89 4.32 5.85
CA MET A 99 -20.56 5.22 6.96
C MET A 99 -21.68 6.25 7.25
N HIS A 100 -22.79 6.20 6.51
CA HIS A 100 -23.92 7.14 6.64
C HIS A 100 -23.54 8.62 6.48
N LEU A 101 -22.57 8.90 5.61
CA LEU A 101 -22.14 10.27 5.33
C LEU A 101 -23.07 10.99 4.34
N PRO A 102 -23.24 12.32 4.45
CA PRO A 102 -24.07 13.11 3.54
C PRO A 102 -23.70 12.94 2.05
N PRO A 103 -24.65 13.11 1.11
CA PRO A 103 -24.42 12.89 -0.32
C PRO A 103 -23.47 13.90 -0.96
N ASN A 104 -23.15 15.00 -0.29
CA ASN A 104 -22.18 15.99 -0.75
C ASN A 104 -20.74 15.67 -0.31
N PHE A 105 -20.51 14.57 0.41
CA PHE A 105 -19.17 14.07 0.69
C PHE A 105 -18.66 13.27 -0.51
N ASP A 106 -17.37 13.43 -0.78
CA ASP A 106 -16.65 12.70 -1.82
C ASP A 106 -15.29 12.26 -1.26
N GLY A 107 -14.54 11.45 -2.01
CA GLY A 107 -13.25 10.94 -1.56
C GLY A 107 -12.39 10.36 -2.67
N VAL A 108 -11.19 9.99 -2.28
CA VAL A 108 -10.19 9.36 -3.13
C VAL A 108 -9.43 8.35 -2.27
N VAL A 109 -8.98 7.25 -2.88
CA VAL A 109 -8.17 6.26 -2.17
C VAL A 109 -6.73 6.74 -2.11
N TYR A 110 -6.18 6.85 -0.90
CA TYR A 110 -4.77 7.16 -0.67
C TYR A 110 -3.98 5.93 -0.24
N ASP A 111 -2.66 5.96 -0.45
CA ASP A 111 -1.72 4.91 -0.04
C ASP A 111 -1.59 4.81 1.50
N THR A 112 -1.65 5.94 2.19
CA THR A 112 -1.47 6.04 3.64
C THR A 112 -2.38 7.11 4.26
N ALA A 113 -2.71 6.93 5.54
CA ALA A 113 -3.45 7.93 6.31
C ALA A 113 -2.70 9.27 6.40
N SER A 114 -1.37 9.25 6.44
CA SER A 114 -0.53 10.46 6.49
C SER A 114 -0.72 11.35 5.26
N VAL A 115 -0.81 10.76 4.07
CA VAL A 115 -1.07 11.51 2.82
C VAL A 115 -2.49 12.07 2.83
N GLY A 116 -3.47 11.30 3.31
CA GLY A 116 -4.84 11.78 3.49
C GLY A 116 -4.91 12.99 4.44
N ILE A 117 -4.22 12.92 5.59
CA ILE A 117 -4.14 14.04 6.55
C ILE A 117 -3.44 15.24 5.93
N MET A 118 -2.35 15.04 5.17
CA MET A 118 -1.66 16.12 4.48
C MET A 118 -2.60 16.85 3.51
N HIS A 119 -3.41 16.13 2.73
CA HIS A 119 -4.40 16.73 1.83
C HIS A 119 -5.51 17.45 2.60
N ALA A 120 -6.04 16.85 3.66
CA ALA A 120 -7.04 17.48 4.51
C ALA A 120 -6.54 18.80 5.11
N LEU A 121 -5.29 18.84 5.59
CA LEU A 121 -4.65 20.07 6.07
C LEU A 121 -4.41 21.08 4.95
N ALA A 122 -4.04 20.63 3.75
CA ALA A 122 -3.86 21.53 2.60
C ALA A 122 -5.18 22.19 2.20
N VAL A 123 -6.29 21.45 2.18
CA VAL A 123 -7.64 21.99 1.92
C VAL A 123 -8.05 22.95 3.03
N ALA A 124 -7.93 22.55 4.31
CA ALA A 124 -8.28 23.40 5.44
C ALA A 124 -7.48 24.72 5.43
N ARG A 125 -6.20 24.67 5.06
CA ARG A 125 -5.36 25.87 4.91
C ARG A 125 -5.83 26.75 3.76
N GLU A 126 -6.18 26.18 2.60
CA GLU A 126 -6.68 26.95 1.46
C GLU A 126 -8.00 27.66 1.80
N GLU A 127 -8.90 26.98 2.50
CA GLU A 127 -10.17 27.57 2.97
C GLU A 127 -9.94 28.70 3.99
N ALA A 128 -9.01 28.51 4.94
CA ALA A 128 -8.71 29.51 5.96
C ALA A 128 -7.88 30.70 5.42
N ALA A 129 -7.02 30.47 4.42
CA ALA A 129 -6.12 31.45 3.85
C ALA A 129 -5.92 31.24 2.32
N PRO A 130 -6.88 31.67 1.48
CA PRO A 130 -6.88 31.39 0.03
C PRO A 130 -5.69 31.96 -0.75
N SER A 131 -5.03 32.98 -0.21
CA SER A 131 -3.85 33.58 -0.85
C SER A 131 -2.57 32.78 -0.62
N THR A 132 -2.56 31.84 0.34
CA THR A 132 -1.36 31.13 0.77
C THR A 132 -0.73 30.32 -0.34
N ARG A 133 -1.52 29.75 -1.26
CA ARG A 133 -0.99 29.03 -2.42
C ARG A 133 -0.11 29.91 -3.32
N LYS A 134 -0.41 31.21 -3.42
CA LYS A 134 0.29 32.14 -4.31
C LYS A 134 1.39 32.94 -3.59
N LEU A 135 1.12 33.35 -2.36
CA LEU A 135 1.95 34.31 -1.62
C LEU A 135 2.79 33.65 -0.51
N GLY A 136 2.54 32.38 -0.19
CA GLY A 136 3.11 31.72 0.97
C GLY A 136 2.37 32.04 2.26
N LEU A 137 2.86 31.50 3.38
CA LEU A 137 2.37 31.83 4.72
C LEU A 137 3.12 33.10 5.18
N THR A 138 2.42 34.23 5.15
CA THR A 138 2.85 35.49 5.77
C THR A 138 2.10 35.73 7.05
#